data_AF-A0A5C9DZZ0-F1
#
_entry.id   AF-A0A5C9DZZ0-F1
#
_cell.length_a   1.000
_cell.length_b   1.000
_cell.length_c   1.000
_cell.angle_alpha   90.00
_cell.angle_beta   90.00
_cell.angle_gamma   90.00
#
_symmetry.space_group_name_H-M   'P 1'
#
loop_
_entity.id
_entity.type
_entity.pdbx_description
1 polymer ?
#
loop_
_entity_poly.entity_id
_entity_poly.type
_entity_poly.pdbx_seq_one_letter_code
_entity_poly.pdbx_strand_id
1 'polypeptide(L)'
;MSEYCEMWMEMQKKNEFRVALFIPEGLDTPEGINQLVIENPSEQRRLFVSDWFSGIIDAKKFMNKIEHFYNGLGVKFLSFREIRKPLVL
;
A
#
# COMPACT_ATOMS: atom_id res chain seq x y z
N MET A 1 -3.55 2.22 20.02
CA MET A 1 -2.30 2.47 19.28
C MET A 1 -2.62 3.48 18.20
N SER A 2 -1.80 4.50 17.99
CA SER A 2 -2.04 5.53 16.96
C SER A 2 -2.39 4.86 15.62
N GLU A 3 -3.53 5.19 15.05
CA GLU A 3 -3.97 4.67 13.75
C GLU A 3 -3.18 5.39 12.66
N TYR A 4 -2.30 4.65 11.99
CA TYR A 4 -1.54 5.16 10.86
C TYR A 4 -1.67 4.19 9.68
N CYS A 5 -1.64 4.74 8.48
CA CYS A 5 -1.49 3.95 7.26
C CYS A 5 -0.02 3.53 7.10
N GLU A 6 0.21 2.35 6.55
CA GLU A 6 1.54 1.84 6.21
C GLU A 6 1.62 1.53 4.73
N MET A 7 2.68 1.96 4.07
CA MET A 7 2.88 1.69 2.65
C MET A 7 4.27 1.18 2.36
N TRP A 8 4.35 0.16 1.49
CA TRP A 8 5.60 -0.38 0.98
C TRP A 8 5.46 -0.83 -0.47
N MET A 9 6.59 -1.18 -1.06
CA MET A 9 6.65 -1.75 -2.39
C MET A 9 6.86 -3.26 -2.30
N GLU A 10 6.20 -4.00 -3.18
CA GLU A 10 6.39 -5.45 -3.33
C GLU A 10 6.97 -5.76 -4.71
N MET A 11 7.74 -6.83 -4.82
CA MET A 11 8.32 -7.31 -6.07
C MET A 11 8.13 -8.82 -6.21
N GLN A 12 7.46 -9.27 -7.29
CA GLN A 12 7.21 -10.70 -7.55
C GLN A 12 8.24 -11.31 -8.52
N LYS A 13 8.60 -10.57 -9.57
CA LYS A 13 9.58 -10.95 -10.59
C LYS A 13 10.55 -9.81 -10.85
N LYS A 14 11.60 -10.06 -11.63
CA LYS A 14 12.52 -9.02 -12.07
C LYS A 14 11.73 -7.93 -12.81
N ASN A 15 11.78 -6.71 -12.29
CA ASN A 15 11.10 -5.52 -12.83
C ASN A 15 9.56 -5.50 -12.73
N GLU A 16 8.96 -6.32 -11.87
CA GLU A 16 7.51 -6.32 -11.63
C GLU A 16 7.24 -5.88 -10.18
N PHE A 17 6.69 -4.68 -10.02
CA PHE A 17 6.50 -4.03 -8.72
C PHE A 17 5.04 -3.69 -8.48
N ARG A 18 4.57 -3.72 -7.25
CA ARG A 18 3.29 -3.12 -6.87
C ARG A 18 3.41 -2.36 -5.57
N VAL A 19 2.45 -1.50 -5.29
CA VAL A 19 2.35 -0.78 -4.02
C VAL A 19 1.36 -1.52 -3.13
N ALA A 20 1.77 -1.81 -1.90
CA ALA A 20 0.93 -2.38 -0.87
C ALA A 20 0.69 -1.33 0.21
N LEU A 21 -0.54 -1.26 0.69
CA LEU A 21 -1.03 -0.26 1.62
C LEU A 21 -1.91 -0.92 2.68
N PHE A 22 -1.50 -0.82 3.94
CA PHE A 22 -2.35 -1.14 5.07
C PHE A 22 -3.09 0.10 5.54
N ILE A 23 -4.42 0.01 5.58
CA ILE A 23 -5.31 1.08 5.98
C ILE A 23 -6.09 0.62 7.23
N PRO A 24 -6.08 1.39 8.34
CA PRO A 24 -7.05 1.25 9.42
C PRO A 24 -8.50 1.21 8.93
N GLU A 25 -9.39 0.54 9.66
CA GLU A 25 -10.83 0.61 9.37
C GLU A 25 -11.36 2.06 9.48
N GLY A 26 -12.40 2.36 8.71
CA GLY A 26 -13.05 3.68 8.72
C GLY A 26 -12.35 4.79 7.94
N LEU A 27 -11.14 4.56 7.39
CA LEU A 27 -10.46 5.53 6.52
C LEU A 27 -10.80 5.35 5.05
N ASP A 28 -10.77 6.46 4.32
CA ASP A 28 -10.93 6.49 2.87
C ASP A 28 -9.79 5.76 2.15
N THR A 29 -10.17 5.14 1.03
CA THR A 29 -9.27 4.36 0.19
C THR A 29 -8.97 5.15 -1.09
N PRO A 30 -7.69 5.42 -1.42
CA PRO A 30 -7.35 6.09 -2.67
C PRO A 30 -7.71 5.26 -3.90
N GLU A 31 -7.84 5.91 -5.05
CA GLU A 31 -8.12 5.22 -6.32
C GLU A 31 -6.92 4.38 -6.80
N GLY A 32 -7.22 3.30 -7.52
CA GLY A 32 -6.21 2.45 -8.18
C GLY A 32 -5.58 1.40 -7.26
N ILE A 33 -6.17 1.16 -6.09
CA ILE A 33 -5.82 0.05 -5.20
C ILE A 33 -7.05 -0.82 -4.94
N ASN A 34 -6.82 -2.11 -4.79
CA ASN A 34 -7.83 -3.12 -4.55
C ASN A 34 -7.53 -3.84 -3.23
N GLN A 35 -8.57 -4.16 -2.46
CA GLN A 35 -8.40 -4.88 -1.20
C GLN A 35 -7.87 -6.29 -1.48
N LEU A 36 -6.77 -6.66 -0.83
CA LEU A 36 -6.26 -8.03 -0.81
C LEU A 36 -6.76 -8.71 0.46
N VAL A 37 -7.57 -9.77 0.30
CA VAL A 37 -8.08 -10.56 1.42
C VAL A 37 -6.95 -11.44 1.94
N ILE A 38 -6.59 -11.31 3.22
CA ILE A 38 -5.57 -12.14 3.86
C ILE A 38 -6.20 -13.14 4.84
N GLU A 39 -5.65 -14.35 4.95
CA GLU A 39 -6.25 -15.44 5.74
C GLU A 39 -6.28 -15.17 7.25
N ASN A 40 -5.47 -14.24 7.75
CA ASN A 40 -5.48 -13.77 9.14
C ASN A 40 -5.38 -12.24 9.17
N PRO A 41 -6.48 -11.52 8.87
CA PRO A 41 -6.47 -10.08 8.95
C PRO A 41 -6.35 -9.67 10.42
N SER A 42 -5.47 -8.71 10.69
CA SER A 42 -5.62 -7.89 11.90
C SER A 42 -7.03 -7.29 11.86
N GLU A 43 -7.86 -7.54 12.88
CA GLU A 43 -9.28 -7.16 12.89
C GLU A 43 -9.53 -5.65 12.69
N GLN A 44 -8.49 -4.81 12.73
CA GLN A 44 -8.60 -3.36 12.66
C GLN A 44 -7.92 -2.76 11.44
N ARG A 45 -7.36 -3.58 10.53
CA ARG A 45 -6.64 -3.07 9.35
C ARG A 45 -6.86 -3.95 8.13
N ARG A 46 -7.04 -3.29 6.99
CA ARG A 46 -7.24 -3.91 5.69
C ARG A 46 -6.01 -3.68 4.82
N LEU A 47 -5.58 -4.72 4.11
CA LEU A 47 -4.50 -4.63 3.14
C LEU A 47 -5.09 -4.33 1.75
N PHE A 48 -4.51 -3.36 1.07
CA PHE A 48 -4.81 -2.99 -0.30
C PHE A 48 -3.55 -3.05 -1.14
N VAL A 49 -3.70 -3.35 -2.42
CA VAL A 49 -2.60 -3.42 -3.38
C VAL A 49 -2.98 -2.74 -4.68
N SER A 50 -2.01 -2.10 -5.33
CA SER A 50 -2.16 -1.64 -6.70
C SER A 50 -2.09 -2.80 -7.70
N ASP A 51 -2.37 -2.51 -8.96
CA ASP A 51 -1.91 -3.34 -10.07
C ASP A 51 -0.38 -3.45 -10.08
N TRP A 52 0.11 -4.45 -10.82
CA TRP A 52 1.54 -4.63 -11.07
C TRP A 52 2.04 -3.64 -12.13
N PHE A 53 3.13 -2.96 -11.81
CA PHE A 53 3.86 -2.04 -12.69
C PHE A 53 5.10 -2.72 -13.27
N SER A 54 5.32 -2.49 -14.58
CA SER A 54 6.53 -2.91 -15.29
C SER A 54 7.68 -1.92 -15.05
N GLY A 55 8.12 -1.82 -13.81
CA GLY A 55 9.26 -0.99 -13.42
C GLY A 55 9.02 -0.17 -12.16
N ILE A 56 10.12 0.11 -11.44
CA ILE A 56 10.08 0.78 -10.14
C ILE A 56 9.64 2.25 -10.23
N ILE A 57 9.83 2.90 -11.38
CA ILE A 57 9.52 4.32 -11.56
C ILE A 57 8.02 4.56 -11.43
N ASP A 58 7.19 3.76 -12.10
CA ASP A 58 5.74 3.97 -12.07
C ASP A 58 5.14 3.54 -10.72
N ALA A 59 5.68 2.48 -10.10
CA ALA A 59 5.35 2.14 -8.72
C ALA A 59 5.67 3.29 -7.74
N LYS A 60 6.82 3.96 -7.90
CA LYS A 60 7.18 5.14 -7.07
C LYS A 60 6.26 6.34 -7.32
N LYS A 61 5.89 6.62 -8.57
CA LYS A 61 4.92 7.68 -8.87
C LYS A 61 3.58 7.39 -8.20
N PHE A 62 3.15 6.13 -8.22
CA PHE A 62 1.92 5.70 -7.56
C PHE A 62 2.00 5.83 -6.03
N MET A 63 3.13 5.44 -5.41
CA MET A 63 3.38 5.70 -3.98
C MET A 63 3.25 7.19 -3.64
N ASN A 64 3.88 8.07 -4.42
CA ASN A 64 3.79 9.52 -4.18
C ASN A 64 2.35 10.05 -4.30
N LYS A 65 1.53 9.49 -5.21
CA LYS A 65 0.10 9.84 -5.33
C LYS A 65 -0.68 9.47 -4.05
N ILE A 66 -0.44 8.27 -3.51
CA ILE A 66 -1.07 7.81 -2.27
C ILE A 66 -0.64 8.67 -1.07
N GLU A 67 0.65 8.97 -0.95
CA GLU A 67 1.15 9.87 0.10
C GLU A 67 0.48 11.23 0.04
N HIS A 68 0.37 11.81 -1.15
CA HIS A 68 -0.29 13.10 -1.34
C HIS A 68 -1.77 13.06 -0.91
N PHE A 69 -2.48 11.98 -1.24
CA PHE A 69 -3.87 11.77 -0.83
C PHE A 69 -4.03 11.79 0.70
N TYR A 70 -3.24 10.99 1.44
CA TYR A 70 -3.35 10.93 2.90
C TYR A 70 -2.83 12.17 3.61
N ASN A 71 -1.80 12.83 3.06
CA ASN A 71 -1.34 14.12 3.57
C ASN A 71 -2.45 15.18 3.49
N GLY A 72 -3.24 15.18 2.41
CA GLY A 72 -4.41 16.06 2.25
C GLY A 72 -5.50 15.81 3.30
N LEU A 73 -5.61 14.59 3.80
CA LEU A 73 -6.59 14.18 4.84
C LEU A 73 -6.04 14.31 6.27
N GLY A 74 -4.79 14.74 6.45
CA GLY A 74 -4.15 14.82 7.77
C GLY A 74 -3.93 13.47 8.46
N VAL A 75 -3.95 12.37 7.70
CA VAL A 75 -3.78 11.01 8.22
C VAL A 75 -2.31 10.73 8.49
N LYS A 76 -1.99 10.11 9.64
CA LYS A 76 -0.63 9.67 9.94
C LYS A 76 -0.23 8.55 8.98
N PHE A 77 0.92 8.68 8.34
CA PHE A 77 1.35 7.80 7.27
C PHE A 77 2.81 7.40 7.42
N LEU A 78 3.08 6.10 7.32
CA LEU A 78 4.43 5.54 7.29
C LEU A 78 4.73 5.00 5.90
N SER A 79 5.73 5.59 5.24
CA SER A 79 6.23 5.14 3.94
C SER A 79 7.57 4.42 4.11
N PHE A 80 7.59 3.14 3.78
CA PHE A 80 8.79 2.32 3.83
C PHE A 80 9.50 2.32 2.47
N ARG A 81 10.82 2.53 2.48
CA ARG A 81 11.66 2.47 1.28
C ARG A 81 12.08 1.05 0.89
N GLU A 82 11.75 0.07 1.72
CA GLU A 82 12.08 -1.34 1.51
C GLU A 82 11.19 -1.96 0.43
N ILE A 83 11.78 -2.81 -0.41
CA ILE A 83 11.05 -3.64 -1.36
C ILE A 83 10.90 -5.02 -0.75
N ARG A 84 9.66 -5.45 -0.53
CA ARG A 84 9.30 -6.70 0.11
C ARG A 84 8.92 -7.76 -0.93
N LYS A 85 8.94 -9.02 -0.51
CA LYS A 85 8.25 -10.07 -1.27
C LYS A 85 6.74 -9.85 -1.13
N PRO A 86 5.93 -10.24 -2.14
CA PRO A 86 4.50 -10.12 -2.05
C PRO A 86 4.01 -10.99 -0.90
N LEU A 87 3.05 -10.50 -0.13
CA LEU A 87 2.29 -11.38 0.77
C LEU A 87 1.58 -12.42 -0.10
N VAL A 88 2.09 -13.66 -0.04
CA VAL A 88 1.51 -14.81 -0.73
C VAL A 88 0.36 -15.31 0.13
N LEU A 89 -0.80 -15.48 -0.47
CA LEU A 89 -1.87 -16.34 0.05
C LEU A 89 -1.59 -17.75 -0.44
#